data_AF-A0A0B2SKM9-F1
#
_entry.id   AF-A0A0B2SKM9-F1
#
_cell.length_a   1.000
_cell.length_b   1.000
_cell.length_c   1.000
_cell.angle_alpha   90.00
_cell.angle_beta   90.00
_cell.angle_gamma   90.00
#
_symmetry.space_group_name_H-M   'P 1'
#
loop_
_entity.id
_entity.type
_entity.pdbx_description
1 polymer ?
#
loop_
_entity_poly.entity_id
_entity_poly.type
_entity_poly.pdbx_seq_one_letter_code
_entity_poly.pdbx_strand_id
1 'polypeptide(L)'
;EAMNRVVEQYLRAFVHQKPSSWGHYLIWAEWSYNTLTHSATGMSPYEITFAVEEWLTQRDRMLTSLVKKLSKAQQHMKEIANQQCRDVSYKEGDQVLVKLRPRRQTSVSGGVHSKLAKRFYGPF
;
A
#
# COMPACT_ATOMS: atom_id res chain seq x y z
N GLU A 1 24.01 -22.07 3.03
CA GLU A 1 23.83 -20.88 2.19
C GLU A 1 24.76 -20.96 0.96
N ALA A 2 24.27 -20.70 -0.25
CA ALA A 2 25.04 -20.91 -1.49
C ALA A 2 26.14 -19.87 -1.71
N MET A 3 25.88 -18.61 -1.32
CA MET A 3 26.86 -17.51 -1.34
C MET A 3 28.12 -17.84 -0.53
N ASN A 4 27.94 -18.29 0.72
CA ASN A 4 29.06 -18.60 1.62
C ASN A 4 29.97 -19.69 1.03
N ARG A 5 29.42 -20.64 0.26
CA ARG A 5 30.23 -21.66 -0.42
C ARG A 5 31.11 -21.07 -1.52
N VAL A 6 30.60 -20.13 -2.31
CA VAL A 6 31.35 -19.46 -3.37
C VAL A 6 32.47 -18.60 -2.79
N VAL A 7 32.15 -17.80 -1.76
CA VAL A 7 33.12 -16.95 -1.06
C VAL A 7 34.19 -17.81 -0.37
N GLU A 8 33.78 -18.89 0.30
CA GLU A 8 34.71 -19.81 0.97
C GLU A 8 35.62 -20.53 -0.03
N GLN A 9 35.10 -20.97 -1.18
CA GLN A 9 35.91 -21.59 -2.23
C GLN A 9 36.93 -20.60 -2.81
N TYR A 10 36.53 -19.35 -3.04
CA TYR A 10 37.43 -18.29 -3.49
C TYR A 10 38.53 -18.05 -2.45
N LEU A 11 38.16 -17.83 -1.18
CA LEU A 11 39.13 -17.61 -0.11
C LEU A 11 40.06 -18.81 0.08
N ARG A 12 39.57 -20.05 0.02
CA ARG A 12 40.42 -21.25 0.09
C ARG A 12 41.46 -21.30 -1.03
N ALA A 13 41.14 -20.81 -2.24
CA ALA A 13 42.07 -20.78 -3.35
C ALA A 13 43.18 -19.73 -3.17
N PHE A 14 42.88 -18.56 -2.60
CA PHE A 14 43.84 -17.43 -2.51
C PHE A 14 44.54 -17.29 -1.15
N VAL A 15 43.94 -17.78 -0.06
CA VAL A 15 44.42 -17.58 1.31
C VAL A 15 45.35 -18.71 1.77
N HIS A 16 45.39 -19.85 1.06
CA HIS A 16 46.16 -21.03 1.46
C HIS A 16 47.66 -20.74 1.66
N GLN A 17 48.26 -19.86 0.85
CA GLN A 17 49.67 -19.53 0.95
C GLN A 17 49.99 -18.49 2.03
N LYS A 18 49.02 -17.64 2.42
CA LYS A 18 49.23 -16.55 3.38
C LYS A 18 47.95 -16.20 4.14
N PRO A 19 47.65 -16.90 5.26
CA PRO A 19 46.39 -16.74 5.97
C PRO A 19 46.19 -15.35 6.59
N SER A 20 47.26 -14.60 6.86
CA SER A 20 47.19 -13.26 7.45
C SER A 20 46.66 -12.17 6.49
N SER A 21 46.61 -12.44 5.18
CA SER A 21 46.14 -11.47 4.16
C SER A 21 44.71 -11.70 3.69
N TRP A 22 43.93 -12.53 4.39
CA TRP A 22 42.56 -12.90 4.00
C TRP A 22 41.63 -11.68 3.78
N GLY A 23 41.79 -10.61 4.58
CA GLY A 23 40.99 -9.39 4.46
C GLY A 23 41.15 -8.66 3.12
N HIS A 24 42.34 -8.72 2.49
CA HIS A 24 42.56 -8.13 1.17
C HIS A 24 41.81 -8.92 0.07
N TYR A 25 41.76 -10.24 0.20
CA TYR A 25 41.06 -11.11 -0.75
C TYR A 25 39.54 -11.11 -0.56
N LEU A 26 39.05 -10.69 0.61
CA LEU A 26 37.61 -10.58 0.85
C LEU A 26 36.95 -9.58 -0.09
N ILE A 27 37.56 -8.42 -0.32
CA ILE A 27 37.04 -7.38 -1.23
C ILE A 27 36.93 -7.94 -2.66
N TRP A 28 37.94 -8.69 -3.11
CA TRP A 28 37.93 -9.31 -4.43
C TRP A 28 36.90 -10.44 -4.55
N ALA A 29 36.73 -11.23 -3.47
CA ALA A 29 35.71 -12.27 -3.41
C ALA A 29 34.30 -11.67 -3.50
N GLU A 30 34.02 -10.61 -2.74
CA GLU A 30 32.77 -9.86 -2.78
C GLU A 30 32.51 -9.26 -4.16
N TRP A 31 33.50 -8.57 -4.73
CA TRP A 31 33.38 -7.99 -6.07
C TRP A 31 33.11 -9.06 -7.13
N SER A 32 33.81 -10.19 -7.07
CA SER A 32 33.59 -11.30 -8.02
C SER A 32 32.18 -11.87 -7.88
N TYR A 33 31.71 -12.09 -6.66
CA TYR A 33 30.37 -12.60 -6.43
C TYR A 33 29.28 -11.63 -6.91
N ASN A 34 29.42 -10.34 -6.61
CA ASN A 34 28.44 -9.33 -6.97
C ASN A 34 28.34 -9.07 -8.47
N THR A 35 29.41 -9.34 -9.24
CA THR A 35 29.48 -9.09 -10.69
C THR A 35 29.32 -10.34 -11.56
N LEU A 36 29.48 -11.54 -10.98
CA LEU A 36 29.28 -12.79 -11.71
C LEU A 36 27.80 -13.06 -11.96
N THR A 37 27.49 -13.49 -13.18
CA THR A 37 26.12 -13.88 -13.55
C THR A 37 25.79 -15.27 -13.01
N HIS A 38 24.63 -15.41 -12.39
CA HIS A 38 24.16 -16.70 -11.89
C HIS A 38 23.35 -17.43 -12.97
N SER A 39 23.61 -18.72 -13.16
CA SER A 39 22.95 -19.53 -14.19
C SER A 39 21.42 -19.62 -14.04
N ALA A 40 20.89 -19.54 -12.83
CA ALA A 40 19.46 -19.60 -12.55
C ALA A 40 18.71 -18.31 -12.92
N THR A 41 19.34 -17.15 -12.75
CA THR A 41 18.71 -15.82 -12.98
C THR A 41 19.18 -15.18 -14.29
N GLY A 42 20.30 -15.60 -14.85
CA GLY A 42 20.94 -14.98 -16.00
C GLY A 42 21.54 -13.59 -15.72
N MET A 43 21.51 -13.16 -14.46
CA MET A 43 21.95 -11.83 -14.01
C MET A 43 22.86 -11.96 -12.80
N SER A 44 23.70 -10.96 -12.60
CA SER A 44 24.49 -10.81 -11.39
C SER A 44 23.66 -10.29 -10.21
N PRO A 45 24.06 -10.55 -8.96
CA PRO A 45 23.37 -10.01 -7.80
C PRO A 45 23.28 -8.48 -7.84
N TYR A 46 24.33 -7.79 -8.30
CA TYR A 46 24.34 -6.34 -8.46
C TYR A 46 23.25 -5.85 -9.42
N GLU A 47 23.15 -6.46 -10.61
CA GLU A 47 22.13 -6.10 -11.61
C GLU A 47 20.72 -6.30 -11.06
N ILE A 48 20.49 -7.40 -10.32
CA ILE A 48 19.19 -7.66 -9.68
C ILE A 48 18.86 -6.56 -8.67
N THR A 49 19.80 -6.20 -7.79
CA THR A 49 19.55 -5.15 -6.78
C THR A 49 19.24 -3.81 -7.43
N PHE A 50 19.98 -3.43 -8.46
CA PHE A 50 19.76 -2.20 -9.20
C PHE A 50 18.40 -2.18 -9.90
N ALA A 51 18.04 -3.28 -10.58
CA ALA A 51 16.74 -3.41 -11.25
C ALA A 51 15.59 -3.31 -10.24
N VAL A 52 15.71 -3.97 -9.08
CA VAL A 52 14.69 -3.91 -8.02
C VAL A 52 14.53 -2.48 -7.51
N GLU A 53 15.61 -1.74 -7.30
CA GLU A 53 15.58 -0.34 -6.85
C GLU A 53 14.86 0.57 -7.88
N GLU A 54 15.15 0.40 -9.16
CA GLU A 54 14.47 1.13 -10.24
C GLU A 54 12.97 0.83 -10.26
N TRP A 55 12.61 -0.45 -10.13
CA TRP A 55 11.20 -0.90 -10.15
C TRP A 55 10.41 -0.36 -8.96
N LEU A 56 11.01 -0.36 -7.77
CA LEU A 56 10.39 0.23 -6.58
C LEU A 56 10.16 1.73 -6.75
N THR A 57 11.15 2.44 -7.30
CA THR A 57 11.05 3.87 -7.58
C THR A 57 9.91 4.17 -8.57
N GLN A 58 9.81 3.38 -9.64
CA GLN A 58 8.74 3.54 -10.63
C GLN A 58 7.36 3.24 -10.02
N ARG A 59 7.26 2.18 -9.21
CA ARG A 59 6.02 1.82 -8.51
C ARG A 59 5.56 2.95 -7.60
N ASP A 60 6.46 3.53 -6.81
CA ASP A 60 6.13 4.59 -5.85
C ASP A 60 5.70 5.88 -6.56
N ARG A 61 6.30 6.20 -7.72
CA ARG A 61 5.83 7.30 -8.59
C ARG A 61 4.40 7.06 -9.08
N MET A 62 4.10 5.84 -9.53
CA MET A 62 2.76 5.47 -10.01
C MET A 62 1.73 5.52 -8.88
N LEU A 63 2.07 4.98 -7.70
CA LEU A 63 1.22 5.03 -6.51
C LEU A 63 0.92 6.47 -6.08
N THR A 64 1.92 7.34 -6.07
CA THR A 64 1.74 8.77 -5.74
C THR A 64 0.77 9.45 -6.72
N SER A 65 0.91 9.18 -8.02
CA SER A 65 0.01 9.70 -9.05
C SER A 65 -1.42 9.18 -8.87
N LEU A 66 -1.58 7.88 -8.58
CA LEU A 66 -2.87 7.25 -8.34
C LEU A 66 -3.59 7.84 -7.12
N VAL A 67 -2.90 7.95 -5.99
CA VAL A 67 -3.43 8.54 -4.75
C VAL A 67 -3.89 9.97 -5.00
N LYS A 68 -3.10 10.78 -5.71
CA LYS A 68 -3.46 12.15 -6.07
C LYS A 68 -4.73 12.21 -6.92
N LYS A 69 -4.84 11.36 -7.95
CA LYS A 69 -6.03 11.31 -8.82
C LYS A 69 -7.27 10.88 -8.05
N LEU A 70 -7.14 9.87 -7.18
CA LEU A 70 -8.25 9.35 -6.39
C LEU A 70 -8.76 10.39 -5.39
N SER A 71 -7.85 11.08 -4.71
CA SER A 71 -8.19 12.19 -3.81
C SER A 71 -8.93 13.32 -4.55
N LYS A 72 -8.46 13.70 -5.75
CA LYS A 72 -9.13 14.69 -6.59
C LYS A 72 -10.54 14.24 -7.00
N ALA A 73 -10.70 12.99 -7.41
CA ALA A 73 -12.00 12.44 -7.79
C ALA A 73 -12.97 12.42 -6.60
N GLN A 74 -12.51 11.98 -5.42
CA GLN A 74 -13.29 12.00 -4.18
C GLN A 74 -13.74 13.42 -3.80
N GLN A 75 -12.84 14.40 -3.90
CA GLN A 75 -13.14 15.79 -3.62
C GLN A 75 -14.20 16.33 -4.60
N HIS A 76 -14.08 16.03 -5.89
CA HIS A 76 -15.06 16.44 -6.89
C HIS A 76 -16.45 15.82 -6.63
N MET A 77 -16.50 14.53 -6.28
CA MET A 77 -17.75 13.87 -5.90
C MET A 77 -18.40 14.54 -4.69
N LYS A 78 -17.58 14.93 -3.69
CA LYS A 78 -18.05 15.66 -2.50
C LYS A 78 -18.61 17.03 -2.87
N GLU A 79 -17.94 17.76 -3.76
CA GLU A 79 -18.40 19.08 -4.24
C GLU A 79 -19.75 18.99 -4.96
N ILE A 80 -19.91 18.04 -5.88
CA ILE A 80 -21.18 17.81 -6.58
C ILE A 80 -22.29 17.43 -5.58
N ALA A 81 -22.00 16.52 -4.65
CA ALA A 81 -22.97 16.12 -3.64
C ALA A 81 -23.38 17.31 -2.76
N ASN A 82 -22.40 18.11 -2.31
CA ASN A 82 -22.64 19.29 -1.50
C ASN A 82 -23.50 20.34 -2.23
N GLN A 83 -23.31 20.53 -3.54
CA GLN A 83 -24.15 21.45 -4.33
C GLN A 83 -25.63 21.05 -4.33
N GLN A 84 -25.93 19.75 -4.23
CA GLN A 84 -27.31 19.24 -4.18
C GLN A 84 -27.85 19.14 -2.74
N CYS A 85 -27.00 19.31 -1.73
CA CYS A 85 -27.41 19.34 -0.33
C CYS A 85 -27.85 20.76 0.05
N ARG A 86 -29.04 20.88 0.63
CA ARG A 86 -29.51 22.15 1.20
C ARG A 86 -28.90 22.30 2.59
N ASP A 87 -28.23 23.42 2.85
CA ASP A 87 -27.80 23.76 4.20
C ASP A 87 -29.01 24.26 4.99
N VAL A 88 -29.42 23.49 6.01
CA VAL A 88 -30.62 23.77 6.81
C VAL A 88 -30.20 23.88 8.26
N SER A 89 -30.30 25.09 8.82
CA SER A 89 -30.14 25.35 10.24
C SER A 89 -31.51 25.34 10.92
N TYR A 90 -31.57 24.71 12.10
CA TYR A 90 -32.78 24.62 12.92
C TYR A 90 -32.57 25.39 14.21
N LYS A 91 -33.64 25.99 14.74
CA LYS A 91 -33.65 26.66 16.05
C LYS A 91 -34.36 25.79 17.08
N GLU A 92 -34.09 26.07 18.35
CA GLU A 92 -34.82 25.45 19.45
C GLU A 92 -36.32 25.75 19.31
N GLY A 93 -37.15 24.70 19.33
CA GLY A 93 -38.61 24.78 19.10
C GLY A 93 -39.08 24.45 17.68
N ASP A 94 -38.17 24.30 16.71
CA ASP A 94 -38.53 23.87 15.35
C ASP A 94 -38.91 22.39 15.32
N GLN A 95 -40.09 22.09 14.78
CA GLN A 95 -40.56 20.73 14.62
C GLN A 95 -39.98 20.07 13.36
N VAL A 96 -39.26 18.97 13.53
CA VAL A 96 -38.58 18.27 12.41
C VAL A 96 -38.98 16.82 12.25
N LEU A 97 -38.99 16.37 10.99
CA LEU A 97 -39.20 14.97 10.64
C LEU A 97 -37.86 14.28 10.39
N VAL A 98 -37.55 13.26 11.18
CA VAL A 98 -36.28 12.53 11.10
C VAL A 98 -36.40 11.34 10.16
N LYS A 99 -35.49 11.27 9.18
CA LYS A 99 -35.37 10.12 8.29
C LYS A 99 -34.53 9.03 8.94
N LEU A 100 -35.17 7.93 9.27
CA LEU A 100 -34.55 6.80 9.96
C LEU A 100 -33.96 5.78 8.97
N ARG A 101 -32.86 5.12 9.35
CA ARG A 101 -32.27 4.03 8.53
C ARG A 101 -32.98 2.71 8.86
N PRO A 102 -33.76 2.12 7.93
CA PRO A 102 -34.69 1.03 8.23
C PRO A 102 -34.08 -0.22 8.87
N ARG A 103 -32.78 -0.49 8.63
CA ARG A 103 -32.10 -1.71 9.10
C ARG A 103 -31.32 -1.54 10.42
N ARG A 104 -31.31 -0.35 11.03
CA ARG A 104 -30.52 -0.08 12.26
C ARG A 104 -31.37 0.32 13.46
N GLN A 105 -32.69 0.20 13.39
CA GLN A 105 -33.59 0.59 14.48
C GLN A 105 -34.61 -0.50 14.81
N THR A 106 -34.44 -1.05 16.01
CA THR A 106 -35.33 -2.03 16.66
C THR A 106 -36.44 -1.36 17.47
N SER A 107 -36.27 -0.09 17.88
CA SER A 107 -37.26 0.64 18.68
C SER A 107 -38.41 1.23 17.86
N VAL A 108 -38.22 1.41 16.54
CA VAL A 108 -39.20 1.98 15.60
C VAL A 108 -39.63 0.90 14.60
N SER A 109 -40.03 -0.27 15.11
CA SER A 109 -40.42 -1.44 14.33
C SER A 109 -41.95 -1.61 14.38
N GLY A 110 -42.66 -0.75 13.65
CA GLY A 110 -44.12 -0.62 13.79
C GLY A 110 -44.98 -1.23 12.67
N GLY A 111 -44.41 -2.02 11.74
CA GLY A 111 -45.19 -2.56 10.62
C GLY A 111 -44.76 -3.96 10.20
N VAL A 112 -45.74 -4.84 9.97
CA VAL A 112 -45.56 -6.22 9.46
C VAL A 112 -44.78 -6.24 8.13
N HIS A 113 -44.82 -5.14 7.36
CA HIS A 113 -44.14 -5.00 6.08
C HIS A 113 -43.21 -3.78 6.04
N SER A 114 -41.90 -4.03 6.02
CA SER A 114 -40.85 -2.99 6.01
C SER A 114 -40.88 -2.05 4.79
N LYS A 115 -41.43 -2.51 3.66
CA LYS A 115 -41.58 -1.70 2.43
C LYS A 115 -42.71 -0.66 2.49
N LEU A 116 -43.70 -0.85 3.35
CA LEU A 116 -44.83 0.07 3.53
C LEU A 116 -44.67 0.94 4.79
N ALA A 117 -43.55 0.80 5.51
CA ALA A 117 -43.28 1.59 6.70
C ALA A 117 -43.04 3.07 6.36
N LYS A 118 -43.37 3.96 7.30
CA LYS A 118 -43.11 5.39 7.18
C LYS A 118 -41.62 5.64 6.98
N ARG A 119 -41.28 6.56 6.06
CA ARG A 119 -39.89 6.92 5.75
C ARG A 119 -39.33 8.00 6.68
N PHE A 120 -40.19 8.82 7.24
CA PHE A 120 -39.87 9.90 8.17
C PHE A 120 -40.75 9.80 9.43
N TYR A 121 -40.21 10.19 10.59
CA TYR A 121 -40.84 10.07 11.90
C TYR A 121 -40.74 11.38 12.68
N GLY A 122 -41.69 11.66 13.56
CA GLY A 122 -41.87 12.96 14.24
C GLY A 122 -43.26 13.55 13.99
N PRO A 123 -43.51 14.84 14.24
CA PRO A 123 -42.51 15.88 14.55
C PRO A 123 -41.95 15.75 15.97
N PHE A 124 -40.64 15.93 16.08
CA PHE A 124 -39.94 16.10 17.35
C PHE A 124 -39.57 17.57 17.51
#